data_AF-X1SA80-F1
#
_entry.id   AF-X1SA80-F1
#
_cell.length_a   1.000
_cell.length_b   1.000
_cell.length_c   1.000
_cell.angle_alpha   90.00
_cell.angle_beta   90.00
_cell.angle_gamma   90.00
#
_symmetry.space_group_name_H-M   'P 1'
#
loop_
_entity.id
_entity.type
_entity.pdbx_description
1 polymer ?
#
loop_
_entity_poly.entity_id
_entity_poly.type
_entity_poly.pdbx_seq_one_letter_code
_entity_poly.pdbx_strand_id
1 'polypeptide(L)' 'MPYEHLRSVDPEVAEAIKRELWKQREHLELIPSENRVSLAVMETLANPMQNNYAE' A
#
# COMPACT_ATOMS: atom_id res chain seq x y z
N MET A 1 5.06 -14.36 0.29
CA MET A 1 4.96 -13.32 -0.78
C MET A 1 4.43 -12.03 -0.17
N PRO A 2 4.65 -10.82 -0.74
CA PRO A 2 3.94 -9.64 -0.24
C PRO A 2 2.42 -9.90 -0.24
N TYR A 3 1.73 -9.44 0.80
CA TYR A 3 0.28 -9.57 1.00
C TYR A 3 -0.29 -10.98 1.19
N GLU A 4 0.49 -11.95 1.68
CA GLU A 4 0.02 -13.33 1.84
C GLU A 4 -1.15 -13.48 2.83
N HIS A 5 -1.09 -12.79 3.97
CA HIS A 5 -2.19 -12.73 4.92
C HIS A 5 -3.44 -12.10 4.29
N LEU A 6 -3.28 -10.97 3.60
CA LEU A 6 -4.38 -10.30 2.91
C LEU A 6 -4.99 -11.21 1.84
N ARG A 7 -4.19 -11.85 1.00
CA ARG A 7 -4.66 -12.75 -0.07
C ARG A 7 -5.44 -13.95 0.46
N SER A 8 -5.12 -14.43 1.67
CA SER A 8 -5.87 -15.54 2.30
C SER A 8 -7.27 -15.12 2.79
N VAL A 9 -7.44 -13.85 3.14
CA VAL A 9 -8.71 -13.30 3.65
C VAL A 9 -9.54 -12.69 2.51
N ASP A 10 -8.88 -11.92 1.65
CA ASP A 10 -9.45 -11.19 0.52
C ASP A 10 -8.50 -11.23 -0.69
N PRO A 11 -8.62 -12.25 -1.56
CA PRO A 11 -7.78 -12.39 -2.75
C PRO A 11 -8.09 -11.32 -3.82
N GLU A 12 -9.30 -10.75 -3.85
CA GLU A 12 -9.68 -9.74 -4.84
C GLU A 12 -8.96 -8.42 -4.56
N VAL A 13 -8.94 -7.97 -3.30
CA VAL A 13 -8.21 -6.77 -2.90
C VAL A 13 -6.69 -6.96 -3.08
N ALA A 14 -6.16 -8.13 -2.73
CA ALA A 14 -4.74 -8.42 -2.93
C ALA A 14 -4.32 -8.31 -4.41
N GLU A 15 -5.17 -8.80 -5.33
CA GLU A 15 -4.93 -8.70 -6.77
C GLU A 15 -5.10 -7.26 -7.29
N ALA A 16 -6.08 -6.51 -6.77
CA ALA A 16 -6.25 -5.09 -7.10
C ALA A 16 -5.01 -4.26 -6.72
N ILE A 17 -4.45 -4.46 -5.53
CA ILE A 17 -3.22 -3.78 -5.08
C ILE A 17 -2.05 -4.12 -6.01
N LYS A 18 -1.91 -5.41 -6.39
CA LYS A 18 -0.84 -5.85 -7.29
C LYS A 18 -0.94 -5.18 -8.68
N ARG A 19 -2.16 -5.07 -9.22
CA ARG A 19 -2.41 -4.40 -10.50
C ARG A 19 -2.13 -2.91 -10.43
N GLU A 20 -2.51 -2.25 -9.33
CA GLU A 20 -2.22 -0.84 -9.11
C GLU A 20 -0.72 -0.58 -9.01
N LEU A 21 0.02 -1.39 -8.26
CA LEU A 21 1.47 -1.30 -8.17
C LEU A 21 2.14 -1.45 -9.55
N TRP A 22 1.65 -2.37 -10.37
CA TRP A 22 2.14 -2.53 -11.74
C TRP A 22 1.85 -1.27 -12.57
N LYS A 23 0.61 -0.77 -12.53
CA LYS A 23 0.22 0.47 -13.23
C LYS A 23 1.11 1.65 -12.84
N GLN A 24 1.36 1.85 -11.55
CA GLN A 24 2.21 2.93 -11.05
C GLN A 24 3.67 2.78 -11.46
N ARG A 25 4.16 1.57 -11.73
CA ARG A 25 5.55 1.32 -12.18
C ARG A 25 5.71 1.55 -13.68
N GLU A 26 4.73 1.14 -14.46
CA GLU A 26 4.78 1.20 -15.93
C GLU A 26 4.25 2.53 -16.50
N HIS A 27 3.55 3.33 -15.70
CA HIS A 27 3.02 4.62 -16.12
C HIS A 27 3.95 5.79 -15.76
N LEU A 28 4.06 6.76 -16.67
CA LEU A 28 4.68 8.05 -16.39
C LEU A 28 3.66 8.94 -15.69
N GLU A 29 3.86 9.16 -14.39
CA GLU A 29 2.97 10.01 -13.60
C GLU A 29 3.27 11.49 -13.84
N LEU A 30 2.23 12.26 -14.20
CA LEU A 30 2.33 13.68 -14.55
C LEU A 30 1.44 14.57 -13.70
N ILE A 31 0.71 14.00 -12.73
CA ILE A 31 -0.10 14.76 -11.78
C ILE A 31 0.84 15.47 -10.78
N PRO A 32 0.90 16.82 -10.75
CA PRO A 32 1.90 17.54 -9.97
C PRO A 32 1.79 17.36 -8.45
N SER A 33 0.60 17.00 -7.96
CA SER A 33 0.33 16.78 -6.54
C SER A 33 0.60 15.35 -6.08
N GLU A 34 0.85 14.41 -6.99
CA GLU A 34 1.13 13.01 -6.65
C GLU A 34 2.60 12.74 -6.46
N ASN A 35 2.93 11.76 -5.62
CA ASN A 35 4.30 11.38 -5.33
C ASN A 35 4.41 9.92 -4.85
N ARG A 36 5.63 9.40 -4.87
CA ARG A 36 5.97 8.07 -4.33
C ARG A 36 6.69 8.25 -3.00
N VAL A 37 6.10 7.74 -1.93
CA VAL A 37 6.71 7.74 -0.60
C VAL A 37 7.79 6.66 -0.48
N SER A 38 8.70 6.83 0.49
CA SER A 38 9.72 5.81 0.77
C SER A 38 9.10 4.60 1.49
N LEU A 39 9.78 3.45 1.43
CA LEU A 39 9.38 2.26 2.20
C LEU A 39 9.32 2.54 3.70
N ALA A 40 10.27 3.31 4.23
CA ALA A 40 10.29 3.70 5.64
C ALA A 40 9.01 4.45 6.07
N VAL A 41 8.47 5.33 5.21
CA VAL A 41 7.19 6.02 5.47
C VAL A 41 6.01 5.06 5.35
N MET A 42 6.02 4.13 4.39
CA MET A 42 4.96 3.12 4.28
C MET A 42 4.89 2.19 5.50
N GLU A 43 6.05 1.80 6.06
CA GLU A 43 6.13 0.94 7.24
C GLU A 43 5.48 1.57 8.47
N THR A 44 5.42 2.91 8.57
CA THR A 44 4.76 3.57 9.71
C THR A 44 3.24 3.50 9.67
N LEU A 45 2.63 3.12 8.54
CA LEU A 45 1.16 3.08 8.42
C LEU A 45 0.54 1.84 9.09
N ALA A 46 1.27 0.72 9.13
CA ALA A 46 0.77 -0.56 9.62
C ALA A 46 1.57 -1.05 10.84
N ASN A 47 1.53 -0.29 11.92
CA ASN A 47 2.23 -0.62 13.17
C ASN A 47 1.27 -0.56 14.39
N PRO A 48 1.68 -1.04 15.58
CA PRO A 48 0.83 -1.10 16.76
C PRO A 48 0.22 0.23 17.22
N MET A 49 0.78 1.38 16.82
CA MET A 49 0.21 2.69 17.15
C MET A 49 -1.20 2.87 16.58
N GLN A 50 -1.57 2.15 15.50
CA GLN A 50 -2.91 2.17 14.92
C GLN A 50 -3.99 1.55 15.84
N ASN A 51 -3.59 0.78 16.85
CA ASN A 51 -4.52 0.15 17.80
C ASN A 51 -4.78 1.05 19.02
N ASN A 52 -4.12 2.20 19.10
CA ASN A 52 -4.14 3.03 20.30
C ASN A 52 -5.22 4.13 20.21
N TYR A 53 -5.93 4.35 21.32
CA TYR A 53 -6.77 5.53 21.52
C TYR A 53 -6.02 6.50 22.45
N ALA A 54 -5.91 7.77 22.08
CA ALA A 54 -4.99 8.71 22.73
C ALA A 54 -5.59 10.11 23.00
N GLU A 55 -6.91 10.21 23.11
CA GLU A 55 -7.57 11.40 23.67
C GLU A 55 -7.51 11.41 25.21
#